data_AF-A0AAW5EIF8-F1
#
_entry.id   AF-A0AAW5EIF8-F1
#
_cell.length_a   1.000
_cell.length_b   1.000
_cell.length_c   1.000
_cell.angle_alpha   90.00
_cell.angle_beta   90.00
_cell.angle_gamma   90.00
#
_symmetry.space_group_name_H-M   'P 1'
#
loop_
_entity.id
_entity.type
_entity.pdbx_description
1 polymer ?
#
loop_
_entity_poly.entity_id
_entity_poly.type
_entity_poly.pdbx_seq_one_letter_code
_entity_poly.pdbx_strand_id
1 'polypeptide(L)'
;VCEYENHTKAFVKIQEGCDFACSYCIIPSVRGKSRSVDEQALLRQVEILGANGYSEVVLTGTNIGSYGLKNGTTLGKLLQKMGQISGIKRIRLGSLEPAQIDESFLE
;
A
#
# COMPACT_ATOMS: atom_id res chain seq x y z
N VAL A 1 13.75 10.43 -4.30
CA VAL A 1 12.36 10.42 -4.82
C VAL A 1 12.45 9.77 -6.19
N CYS A 2 11.78 8.64 -6.44
CA CYS A 2 11.81 8.03 -7.77
C CYS A 2 11.02 8.93 -8.72
N GLU A 3 11.70 9.62 -9.64
CA GLU A 3 11.06 10.42 -10.70
C GLU A 3 10.50 9.48 -11.76
N TYR A 4 9.18 9.56 -11.97
CA TYR A 4 8.49 8.85 -13.04
C TYR A 4 8.16 9.87 -14.13
N GLU A 5 9.06 10.05 -15.11
CA GLU A 5 8.84 10.93 -16.27
C GLU A 5 7.58 10.48 -17.05
N ASN A 6 6.69 11.41 -17.38
CA ASN A 6 5.47 11.23 -18.18
C ASN A 6 4.38 10.26 -17.65
N HIS A 7 4.46 9.79 -16.40
CA HIS A 7 3.43 8.90 -15.85
C HIS A 7 2.39 9.66 -15.03
N THR A 8 1.12 9.56 -15.42
CA THR A 8 -0.05 9.97 -14.61
C THR A 8 -0.22 9.18 -13.31
N LYS A 9 0.61 8.14 -13.12
CA LYS A 9 0.58 7.19 -12.01
C LYS A 9 1.89 7.19 -11.23
N ALA A 10 1.81 7.10 -9.91
CA ALA A 10 2.94 6.96 -9.02
C ALA A 10 2.89 5.62 -8.26
N PHE A 11 4.04 4.97 -8.06
CA PHE A 11 4.11 3.74 -7.28
C PHE A 11 4.55 4.05 -5.84
N VAL A 12 3.78 3.57 -4.88
CA VAL A 12 4.03 3.76 -3.45
C VAL A 12 4.16 2.38 -2.81
N LYS A 13 5.31 2.12 -2.19
CA LYS A 13 5.57 0.87 -1.46
C LYS A 13 5.05 1.03 -0.04
N ILE A 14 4.06 0.22 0.34
CA ILE A 14 3.43 0.29 1.67
C ILE A 14 3.86 -0.83 2.61
N GLN A 15 4.41 -1.92 2.07
CA GLN A 15 4.65 -3.15 2.81
C GLN A 15 5.81 -3.95 2.21
N GLU A 16 6.55 -4.67 3.05
CA GLU A 16 7.60 -5.60 2.64
C GLU A 16 7.63 -6.89 3.48
N GLY A 17 7.94 -8.01 2.84
CA GLY A 17 8.01 -9.32 3.49
C GLY A 17 6.67 -10.03 3.47
N CYS A 18 6.58 -11.24 4.01
CA CYS A 18 5.32 -11.97 4.09
C CYS A 18 5.33 -12.89 5.30
N ASP A 19 4.21 -12.96 6.03
CA ASP A 19 4.06 -13.89 7.15
C ASP A 19 3.41 -15.23 6.71
N PHE A 20 2.99 -15.34 5.44
CA PHE A 20 2.41 -16.57 4.88
C PHE A 20 3.51 -17.55 4.44
N ALA A 21 3.36 -18.82 4.83
CA ALA A 21 4.24 -19.92 4.46
C ALA A 21 3.68 -20.70 3.27
N CYS A 22 3.56 -20.06 2.10
CA CYS A 22 3.08 -20.72 0.90
C CYS A 22 4.13 -21.73 0.40
N SER A 23 3.71 -22.94 0.02
CA SER A 23 4.59 -24.04 -0.41
C SER A 23 5.53 -23.69 -1.57
N TYR A 24 5.12 -22.73 -2.42
CA TYR A 24 5.86 -22.29 -3.60
C TYR A 24 6.63 -20.97 -3.38
N CYS A 25 6.44 -20.29 -2.25
CA CYS A 25 6.92 -18.91 -2.07
C CYS A 25 8.19 -18.85 -1.22
N ILE A 26 9.29 -18.35 -1.81
CA ILE A 26 10.55 -18.15 -1.09
C ILE A 26 10.59 -16.86 -0.25
N ILE A 27 9.61 -15.96 -0.42
CA ILE A 27 9.67 -14.59 0.12
C ILE A 27 9.87 -14.53 1.64
N PRO A 28 9.19 -15.34 2.47
CA PRO A 28 9.43 -15.33 3.92
C PRO A 28 10.91 -15.56 4.28
N SER A 29 11.61 -16.37 3.49
CA SER A 29 13.04 -16.68 3.70
C SER A 29 13.97 -15.56 3.24
N VAL A 30 13.67 -14.88 2.14
CA VAL A 30 14.57 -13.85 1.55
C VAL A 30 14.27 -12.41 1.97
N ARG A 31 13.02 -12.08 2.28
CA ARG A 31 12.61 -10.71 2.72
C ARG A 31 12.20 -10.65 4.20
N GLY A 32 12.05 -11.81 4.84
CA GLY A 32 11.65 -11.94 6.23
C GLY A 32 10.15 -11.69 6.45
N LYS A 33 9.80 -11.53 7.73
CA LYS A 33 8.43 -11.27 8.20
C LYS A 33 7.84 -9.98 7.64
N SER A 34 6.51 -9.92 7.58
CA SER A 34 5.78 -8.74 7.13
C SER A 34 6.11 -7.51 7.98
N ARG A 35 6.46 -6.41 7.31
CA ARG A 35 6.73 -5.09 7.88
C ARG A 35 5.94 -4.06 7.09
N SER A 36 5.17 -3.24 7.80
CA SER A 36 4.43 -2.12 7.21
C SER A 36 5.28 -0.86 7.26
N VAL A 37 5.17 -0.03 6.22
CA VAL A 37 5.69 1.34 6.26
C VAL A 37 4.80 2.16 7.21
N ASP A 38 5.37 3.19 7.82
CA ASP A 38 4.64 4.11 8.68
C ASP A 38 3.50 4.82 7.94
N GLU A 39 2.33 4.89 8.57
CA GLU A 39 1.12 5.43 7.97
C GLU A 39 1.24 6.94 7.69
N GLN A 40 1.80 7.71 8.62
CA GLN A 40 1.93 9.15 8.45
C GLN A 40 2.93 9.49 7.34
N ALA A 41 4.03 8.75 7.26
CA ALA A 41 4.99 8.87 6.17
C ALA A 41 4.36 8.57 4.80
N LEU A 42 3.50 7.55 4.72
CA LEU A 42 2.77 7.21 3.49
C LEU A 42 1.79 8.30 3.09
N LEU A 43 0.96 8.81 4.02
CA LEU A 43 -0.01 9.85 3.73
C LEU A 43 0.69 11.12 3.23
N ARG A 44 1.76 11.56 3.89
CA ARG A 44 2.57 12.70 3.46
C ARG A 44 3.18 12.47 2.08
N GLN A 45 3.67 11.26 1.80
CA GLN A 45 4.20 10.93 0.47
C GLN A 45 3.12 11.04 -0.60
N VAL A 46 1.91 10.54 -0.34
CA VAL A 46 0.78 10.60 -1.28
C VAL A 46 0.30 12.03 -1.50
N GLU A 47 0.25 12.85 -0.46
CA GLU A 47 -0.06 14.29 -0.56
C GLU A 47 0.92 15.01 -1.50
N ILE A 48 2.22 14.76 -1.33
CA ILE A 48 3.25 15.34 -2.20
C ILE A 48 3.05 14.88 -3.66
N LEU A 49 2.72 13.60 -3.87
CA LEU A 49 2.44 13.07 -5.21
C LEU A 49 1.19 13.72 -5.83
N GLY A 50 0.12 13.91 -5.06
CA GLY A 50 -1.08 14.61 -5.52
C GLY A 50 -0.78 16.06 -5.90
N ALA A 51 -0.01 16.77 -5.06
CA ALA A 51 0.42 18.14 -5.33
C ALA A 51 1.31 18.26 -6.58
N ASN A 52 2.11 17.23 -6.89
CA ASN A 52 2.94 17.15 -8.08
C ASN A 52 2.17 16.73 -9.36
N GLY A 53 0.84 16.59 -9.29
CA GLY A 53 -0.01 16.32 -10.46
C GLY A 53 -0.20 14.84 -10.79
N TYR A 54 0.21 13.92 -9.92
CA TYR A 54 -0.09 12.50 -10.09
C TYR A 54 -1.56 12.23 -9.76
N SER A 55 -2.30 11.69 -10.73
CA SER A 55 -3.74 11.41 -10.60
C SER A 55 -4.06 9.99 -10.14
N GLU A 56 -3.12 9.05 -10.29
CA GLU A 56 -3.26 7.64 -9.88
C GLU A 56 -2.11 7.25 -8.94
N VAL A 57 -2.44 6.53 -7.86
CA VAL A 57 -1.45 5.95 -6.95
C VAL A 57 -1.59 4.43 -6.97
N VAL A 58 -0.49 3.75 -7.24
CA VAL A 58 -0.41 2.29 -7.25
C VAL A 58 0.27 1.84 -5.96
N LEU A 59 -0.49 1.19 -5.08
CA LEU A 59 0.02 0.61 -3.85
C LEU A 59 0.71 -0.72 -4.14
N THR A 60 1.98 -0.79 -3.73
CA THR A 60 2.84 -1.93 -3.98
C THR A 60 3.35 -2.52 -2.66
N GLY A 61 3.60 -3.81 -2.68
CA GLY A 61 4.10 -4.57 -1.54
C GLY A 61 4.17 -6.05 -1.91
N THR A 62 4.72 -6.85 -1.01
CA THR A 62 4.74 -8.31 -1.19
C THR A 62 3.34 -8.88 -1.01
N ASN A 63 2.69 -8.54 0.11
CA ASN A 63 1.30 -8.83 0.40
C ASN A 63 0.72 -7.60 1.11
N ILE A 64 -0.03 -6.79 0.36
CA ILE A 64 -0.54 -5.50 0.85
C ILE A 64 -1.72 -5.66 1.81
N GLY A 65 -2.44 -6.79 1.77
CA GLY A 65 -3.52 -7.08 2.70
C GLY A 65 -3.05 -7.22 4.15
N SER A 66 -1.77 -7.55 4.34
CA SER A 66 -1.15 -7.62 5.68
C SER A 66 -0.71 -6.26 6.23
N TYR A 67 -1.01 -5.14 5.57
CA TYR A 67 -0.66 -3.82 6.06
C TYR A 67 -1.36 -3.53 7.39
N GLY A 68 -0.60 -2.98 8.36
CA GLY A 68 -1.16 -2.47 9.60
C GLY A 68 -1.42 -3.51 10.70
N LEU A 69 -1.37 -4.81 10.40
CA LEU A 69 -1.62 -5.91 11.37
C LEU A 69 -0.83 -5.79 12.68
N LYS A 70 0.40 -5.25 12.63
CA LYS A 70 1.27 -5.06 13.81
C LYS A 70 1.15 -3.69 14.47
N ASN A 71 0.55 -2.72 13.77
CA ASN A 71 0.49 -1.32 14.18
C ASN A 71 -0.93 -0.90 14.60
N GLY A 72 -1.89 -1.82 14.67
CA GLY A 72 -3.28 -1.55 15.06
C GLY A 72 -4.10 -0.80 14.01
N THR A 73 -3.64 -0.76 12.75
CA THR A 73 -4.37 -0.18 11.61
C THR A 73 -4.68 -1.26 10.57
N THR A 74 -5.49 -0.95 9.57
CA THR A 74 -5.88 -1.88 8.50
C THR A 74 -5.64 -1.24 7.14
N LEU A 75 -5.60 -2.07 6.09
CA LEU A 75 -5.54 -1.57 4.72
C LEU A 75 -6.76 -0.68 4.40
N GLY A 76 -7.96 -1.08 4.83
CA GLY A 76 -9.19 -0.29 4.64
C GLY A 76 -9.09 1.12 5.23
N LYS A 77 -8.64 1.23 6.49
CA LYS A 77 -8.41 2.54 7.14
C LYS A 77 -7.38 3.40 6.42
N LEU A 78 -6.30 2.80 5.91
CA LEU A 78 -5.33 3.54 5.10
C LEU A 78 -5.97 4.06 3.81
N LEU A 79 -6.77 3.25 3.13
CA LEU A 79 -7.46 3.64 1.89
C LEU A 79 -8.47 4.75 2.11
N GLN A 80 -9.25 4.71 3.20
CA GLN A 80 -10.16 5.79 3.57
C GLN A 80 -9.42 7.12 3.76
N LYS A 81 -8.29 7.12 4.48
CA LYS A 81 -7.45 8.31 4.65
C LYS A 81 -6.84 8.79 3.34
N MET A 82 -6.33 7.87 2.51
CA MET A 82 -5.76 8.21 1.20
C MET A 82 -6.81 8.76 0.23
N GLY A 83 -8.06 8.29 0.31
CA GLY A 83 -9.17 8.79 -0.49
C GLY A 83 -9.59 10.23 -0.17
N GLN A 84 -9.20 10.75 1.00
CA GLN A 84 -9.45 12.14 1.38
C GLN A 84 -8.38 13.11 0.83
N ILE A 85 -7.29 12.61 0.25
CA ILE A 85 -6.20 13.43 -0.28
C ILE A 85 -6.61 14.03 -1.62
N SER A 86 -6.49 15.36 -1.74
CA SER A 86 -6.80 16.08 -2.96
C SER A 86 -5.82 15.76 -4.09
N GLY A 87 -6.33 15.70 -5.32
CA GLY A 87 -5.53 15.42 -6.53
C GLY A 87 -5.45 13.94 -6.92
N ILE A 88 -5.60 13.01 -5.95
CA ILE A 88 -5.64 11.57 -6.24
C ILE A 88 -7.05 11.17 -6.68
N LYS A 89 -7.18 10.72 -7.93
CA LYS A 89 -8.45 10.27 -8.52
C LYS A 89 -8.64 8.76 -8.47
N ARG A 90 -7.54 8.02 -8.38
CA ARG A 90 -7.56 6.55 -8.44
C ARG A 90 -6.48 5.95 -7.54
N ILE A 91 -6.88 4.97 -6.75
CA ILE A 91 -5.96 4.11 -6.00
C ILE A 91 -6.04 2.71 -6.60
N ARG A 92 -4.89 2.16 -7.00
CA ARG A 92 -4.76 0.80 -7.51
C ARG A 92 -4.07 -0.06 -6.48
N LEU A 93 -4.66 -1.21 -6.19
CA LEU A 93 -4.15 -2.18 -5.23
C LEU A 93 -3.39 -3.28 -5.97
N GLY A 94 -2.19 -3.58 -5.48
CA GLY A 94 -1.39 -4.73 -5.91
C GLY A 94 -1.74 -6.00 -5.12
N SER A 95 -0.73 -6.86 -4.91
CA SER A 95 -0.75 -8.18 -4.28
C SER A 95 -1.63 -8.32 -3.02
N LEU A 96 -2.93 -8.52 -3.21
CA LEU A 96 -3.96 -8.68 -2.17
C LEU A 96 -4.54 -10.10 -2.25
N GLU A 97 -4.66 -10.79 -1.12
CA GLU A 97 -5.35 -12.07 -1.06
C GLU A 97 -6.82 -11.91 -0.61
N PRO A 98 -7.77 -12.67 -1.18
CA PRO A 98 -9.19 -12.55 -0.82
C PRO A 98 -9.48 -12.75 0.67
N ALA A 99 -8.71 -13.62 1.33
CA ALA A 99 -8.89 -13.93 2.76
C ALA A 99 -8.54 -12.75 3.70
N GLN A 100 -7.94 -11.68 3.17
CA GLN A 100 -7.50 -10.52 3.96
C GLN A 100 -8.44 -9.32 3.81
N ILE A 101 -9.53 -9.47 3.06
CA ILE A 101 -10.56 -8.44 2.91
C ILE A 101 -11.46 -8.49 4.14
N ASP A 102 -11.47 -7.42 4.92
CA ASP A 102 -12.31 -7.23 6.09
C ASP A 102 -13.43 -6.22 5.82
N GLU A 103 -14.34 -6.03 6.79
CA GLU A 103 -15.44 -5.06 6.68
C GLU A 103 -14.92 -3.63 6.47
N SER A 104 -13.80 -3.26 7.11
CA SER A 104 -13.20 -1.92 6.97
C SER A 104 -12.72 -1.61 5.55
N PHE A 105 -12.50 -2.63 4.73
CA PHE A 105 -12.13 -2.49 3.33
C PHE A 105 -13.34 -2.25 2.42
N LEU A 106 -14.55 -2.64 2.85
CA LEU A 106 -15.79 -2.48 2.09
C LEU A 106 -16.43 -1.10 2.26
N GLU A 107 -16.08 -0.40 3.35
CA GLU A 107 -16.50 0.97 3.69
C GLU A 107 -15.69 2.05 2.96
#